data_AF-A0A6B2NMR0-F1
#
_entry.id   AF-A0A6B2NMR0-F1
#
_cell.length_a   1.000
_cell.length_b   1.000
_cell.length_c   1.000
_cell.angle_alpha   90.00
_cell.angle_beta   90.00
_cell.angle_gamma   90.00
#
_symmetry.space_group_name_H-M   'P 1'
#
loop_
_entity.id
_entity.type
_entity.pdbx_description
1 polymer ?
#
loop_
_entity_poly.entity_id
_entity_poly.type
_entity_poly.pdbx_seq_one_letter_code
_entity_poly.pdbx_strand_id
1 'polypeptide(L)'
;MIFHGTGSIGAFSYTVDGHAYTTRIGRYCSIAGGCNIGQGNHPVDWLSSSPFQFQASFKIRTGEDFADREAYVSDQPKTELVRKAHEQLRARTTIGNDVWIGYGAIIISGLTIGDGAVIGAGAVVTRDVPSYAIVGGVPARILRYRFERPLIERLLKARWWDYAPWQLRHLDFSDSEAALSGVETMRSSNVPPYCPEEIAIT
;
A
#
# COMPACT_ATOMS: atom_id res chain seq x y z
N MET A 1 -5.01 -11.51 -1.43
CA MET A 1 -4.87 -10.28 -2.24
C MET A 1 -4.07 -10.59 -3.50
N ILE A 2 -4.47 -10.05 -4.65
CA ILE A 2 -3.75 -10.19 -5.92
C ILE A 2 -2.81 -9.00 -6.09
N PHE A 3 -1.52 -9.26 -6.28
CA PHE A 3 -0.53 -8.25 -6.58
C PHE A 3 -0.40 -8.07 -8.10
N HIS A 4 -0.48 -6.82 -8.56
CA HIS A 4 -0.34 -6.42 -9.95
C HIS A 4 1.00 -5.69 -10.12
N GLY A 5 1.90 -6.25 -10.92
CA GLY A 5 3.27 -5.72 -11.07
C GLY A 5 4.16 -6.06 -9.87
N THR A 6 5.20 -5.23 -9.64
CA THR A 6 6.18 -5.49 -8.58
C THR A 6 5.62 -5.17 -7.20
N GLY A 7 5.60 -6.13 -6.29
CA GLY A 7 5.12 -5.91 -4.93
C GLY A 7 5.77 -6.85 -3.93
N SER A 8 5.61 -6.52 -2.65
CA SER A 8 6.07 -7.37 -1.55
C SER A 8 5.23 -7.16 -0.30
N ILE A 9 5.20 -8.16 0.56
CA ILE A 9 4.51 -8.14 1.85
C ILE A 9 5.48 -8.59 2.95
N GLY A 10 5.56 -7.80 4.03
CA GLY A 10 6.44 -8.10 5.15
C GLY A 10 5.94 -9.28 5.99
N ALA A 11 6.86 -9.90 6.70
CA ALA A 11 6.55 -11.00 7.62
C ALA A 11 5.43 -10.64 8.62
N PHE A 12 4.61 -11.64 8.93
CA PHE A 12 3.49 -11.55 9.88
C PHE A 12 2.36 -10.61 9.45
N SER A 13 2.37 -10.13 8.21
CA SER A 13 1.23 -9.44 7.60
C SER A 13 0.29 -10.44 6.93
N TYR A 14 -1.00 -10.15 6.91
CA TYR A 14 -1.99 -10.94 6.17
C TYR A 14 -2.96 -10.05 5.40
N THR A 15 -3.55 -10.65 4.37
CA THR A 15 -4.62 -10.07 3.56
C THR A 15 -5.74 -11.09 3.41
N VAL A 16 -6.99 -10.67 3.47
CA VAL A 16 -8.12 -11.56 3.12
C VAL A 16 -8.22 -11.70 1.60
N ASP A 17 -8.66 -10.65 0.90
CA ASP A 17 -8.70 -10.57 -0.57
C ASP A 17 -8.46 -9.11 -1.03
N GLY A 18 -8.68 -8.83 -2.31
CA GLY A 18 -8.50 -7.49 -2.90
C GLY A 18 -7.31 -7.40 -3.84
N HIS A 19 -6.96 -6.17 -4.21
CA HIS A 19 -5.98 -5.85 -5.25
C HIS A 19 -4.93 -4.87 -4.72
N ALA A 20 -3.66 -5.13 -5.02
CA ALA A 20 -2.56 -4.23 -4.76
C ALA A 20 -1.74 -4.01 -6.04
N TYR A 21 -1.51 -2.78 -6.45
CA TYR A 21 -0.80 -2.44 -7.69
C TYR A 21 0.51 -1.75 -7.34
N THR A 22 1.64 -2.33 -7.79
CA THR A 22 2.99 -1.80 -7.53
C THR A 22 3.15 -1.32 -6.07
N THR A 23 2.92 -2.23 -5.13
CA THR A 23 2.74 -1.89 -3.71
C THR A 23 3.71 -2.67 -2.83
N ARG A 24 4.35 -1.98 -1.88
CA ARG A 24 5.12 -2.58 -0.80
C ARG A 24 4.32 -2.50 0.50
N ILE A 25 4.17 -3.62 1.19
CA ILE A 25 3.49 -3.71 2.49
C ILE A 25 4.49 -4.13 3.56
N GLY A 26 4.52 -3.42 4.68
CA GLY A 26 5.40 -3.72 5.81
C GLY A 26 4.99 -4.99 6.58
N ARG A 27 5.58 -5.16 7.74
CA ARG A 27 5.36 -6.29 8.66
C ARG A 27 4.13 -6.05 9.53
N TYR A 28 3.53 -7.13 10.06
CA TYR A 28 2.40 -7.06 11.01
C TYR A 28 1.16 -6.30 10.54
N CYS A 29 0.94 -6.17 9.23
CA CYS A 29 -0.23 -5.51 8.68
C CYS A 29 -1.44 -6.44 8.67
N SER A 30 -2.62 -5.88 8.97
CA SER A 30 -3.90 -6.56 8.92
C SER A 30 -4.77 -5.93 7.83
N ILE A 31 -5.03 -6.64 6.74
CA ILE A 31 -5.76 -6.08 5.59
C ILE A 31 -7.02 -6.90 5.33
N ALA A 32 -8.17 -6.28 5.56
CA ALA A 32 -9.47 -6.89 5.33
C ALA A 32 -9.78 -7.10 3.84
N GLY A 33 -10.90 -7.78 3.54
CA GLY A 33 -11.33 -8.02 2.16
C GLY A 33 -11.82 -6.75 1.44
N GLY A 34 -11.98 -6.83 0.14
CA GLY A 34 -12.46 -5.77 -0.75
C GLY A 34 -11.50 -4.61 -0.95
N CYS A 35 -10.27 -4.67 -0.42
CA CYS A 35 -9.35 -3.55 -0.49
C CYS A 35 -8.77 -3.35 -1.90
N ASN A 36 -8.63 -2.10 -2.31
CA ASN A 36 -7.97 -1.72 -3.55
C ASN A 36 -6.85 -0.71 -3.25
N ILE A 37 -5.60 -1.13 -3.46
CA ILE A 37 -4.42 -0.38 -3.04
C ILE A 37 -3.56 -0.07 -4.25
N GLY A 38 -3.35 1.21 -4.49
CA GLY A 38 -2.38 1.69 -5.44
C GLY A 38 -2.79 1.63 -6.91
N GLN A 39 -4.07 1.40 -7.22
CA GLN A 39 -4.52 1.33 -8.61
C GLN A 39 -4.19 2.63 -9.35
N GLY A 40 -3.59 2.47 -10.54
CA GLY A 40 -3.11 3.58 -11.36
C GLY A 40 -4.22 4.54 -11.78
N ASN A 41 -3.85 5.81 -11.91
CA ASN A 41 -4.74 6.86 -12.39
C ASN A 41 -4.73 6.95 -13.93
N HIS A 42 -5.50 7.91 -14.46
CA HIS A 42 -5.47 8.31 -15.86
C HIS A 42 -5.16 9.81 -15.93
N PRO A 43 -4.57 10.32 -17.02
CA PRO A 43 -4.47 11.75 -17.23
C PRO A 43 -5.88 12.37 -17.25
N VAL A 44 -6.09 13.41 -16.44
CA VAL A 44 -7.39 14.10 -16.28
C VAL A 44 -7.39 15.49 -16.91
N ASP A 45 -6.23 15.96 -17.34
CA ASP A 45 -5.99 17.25 -17.99
C ASP A 45 -5.74 17.11 -19.51
N TRP A 46 -5.84 15.89 -20.05
CA TRP A 46 -5.73 15.63 -21.48
C TRP A 46 -7.12 15.68 -22.13
N LEU A 47 -7.16 15.80 -23.46
CA LEU A 47 -8.43 15.79 -24.21
C LEU A 47 -9.27 14.53 -23.94
N SER A 48 -8.64 13.40 -23.63
CA SER A 48 -9.30 12.15 -23.26
C SER A 48 -8.48 11.40 -22.20
N SER A 49 -9.17 10.81 -21.23
CA SER A 49 -8.59 9.88 -20.25
C SER A 49 -8.41 8.46 -20.80
N SER A 50 -8.82 8.21 -22.05
CA SER A 50 -8.76 6.86 -22.64
C SER A 50 -7.31 6.42 -22.90
N PRO A 51 -6.94 5.19 -22.51
CA PRO A 51 -5.56 4.69 -22.58
C PRO A 51 -5.02 4.48 -24.01
N PHE A 52 -5.86 4.57 -25.05
CA PHE A 52 -5.41 4.40 -26.45
C PHE A 52 -4.26 5.35 -26.84
N GLN A 53 -4.14 6.52 -26.19
CA GLN A 53 -3.09 7.51 -26.48
C GLN A 53 -1.75 7.23 -25.81
N PHE A 54 -1.70 6.35 -24.79
CA PHE A 54 -0.52 6.20 -23.95
C PHE A 54 -0.24 4.77 -23.47
N GLN A 55 -1.09 3.80 -23.81
CA GLN A 55 -0.93 2.40 -23.45
C GLN A 55 -0.97 1.53 -24.70
N ALA A 56 0.21 1.12 -25.18
CA ALA A 56 0.35 0.29 -26.39
C ALA A 56 -0.41 -1.04 -26.30
N SER A 57 -0.54 -1.61 -25.10
CA SER A 57 -1.28 -2.85 -24.86
C SER A 57 -2.79 -2.68 -24.84
N PHE A 58 -3.31 -1.45 -24.86
CA PHE A 58 -4.74 -1.20 -24.87
C PHE A 58 -5.30 -1.37 -26.28
N LYS A 59 -5.82 -2.58 -26.56
CA LYS A 59 -6.59 -2.89 -27.77
C LYS A 59 -7.87 -3.63 -27.38
N ILE A 60 -9.00 -3.11 -27.83
CA ILE A 60 -10.31 -3.75 -27.69
C ILE A 60 -10.42 -4.82 -28.76
N ARG A 61 -10.99 -5.99 -28.41
CA ARG A 61 -11.20 -7.05 -29.38
C ARG A 61 -12.25 -6.62 -30.39
N THR A 62 -11.84 -6.45 -31.64
CA THR A 62 -12.74 -6.17 -32.78
C THR A 62 -13.05 -7.46 -33.54
N GLY A 63 -14.18 -7.47 -34.26
CA GLY A 63 -14.51 -8.52 -35.22
C GLY A 63 -13.55 -8.56 -36.40
N GLU A 64 -13.61 -9.63 -37.19
CA GLU A 64 -12.84 -9.76 -38.44
C GLU A 64 -13.35 -8.78 -39.50
N ASP A 65 -14.67 -8.57 -39.57
CA ASP A 65 -15.34 -7.67 -40.53
C ASP A 65 -15.25 -6.18 -40.15
N PHE A 66 -14.42 -5.82 -39.17
CA PHE A 66 -14.24 -4.42 -38.82
C PHE A 66 -13.44 -3.70 -39.93
N ALA A 67 -14.09 -2.75 -40.60
CA ALA A 67 -13.54 -2.08 -41.78
C ALA A 67 -12.12 -1.51 -41.57
N ASP A 68 -11.85 -0.92 -40.40
CA ASP A 68 -10.55 -0.32 -40.06
C ASP A 68 -9.63 -1.23 -39.24
N ARG A 69 -9.85 -2.55 -39.27
CA ARG A 69 -9.11 -3.52 -38.44
C ARG A 69 -7.61 -3.42 -38.60
N GLU A 70 -7.11 -3.34 -39.83
CA GLU A 70 -5.68 -3.27 -40.09
C GLU A 70 -5.06 -2.00 -39.49
N ALA A 71 -5.70 -0.84 -39.70
CA ALA A 71 -5.29 0.42 -39.11
C ALA A 71 -5.34 0.36 -37.57
N TYR A 72 -6.40 -0.21 -37.00
CA TYR A 72 -6.58 -0.29 -35.54
C TYR A 72 -5.55 -1.19 -34.85
N VAL A 73 -5.26 -2.35 -35.42
CA VAL A 73 -4.30 -3.32 -34.85
C VAL A 73 -2.86 -2.78 -34.96
N SER A 74 -2.53 -2.11 -36.06
CA SER A 74 -1.20 -1.54 -36.29
C SER A 74 -0.94 -0.22 -35.56
N ASP A 75 -1.99 0.52 -35.18
CA ASP A 75 -1.87 1.79 -34.47
C ASP A 75 -1.08 1.66 -33.16
N GLN A 76 -0.22 2.63 -32.88
CA GLN A 76 0.59 2.70 -31.67
C GLN A 76 0.53 4.11 -31.10
N PRO A 77 0.43 4.26 -29.76
CA PRO A 77 0.51 5.56 -29.14
C PRO A 77 1.87 6.20 -29.42
N LYS A 78 1.87 7.51 -29.63
CA LYS A 78 3.12 8.28 -29.79
C LYS A 78 3.99 8.09 -28.55
N THR A 79 5.26 7.72 -28.72
CA THR A 79 6.21 7.46 -27.63
C THR A 79 6.25 8.59 -26.59
N GLU A 80 6.16 9.84 -27.02
CA GLU A 80 6.17 10.98 -26.11
C GLU A 80 4.93 11.08 -25.22
N LEU A 81 3.76 10.66 -25.73
CA LEU A 81 2.55 10.56 -24.91
C LEU A 81 2.68 9.42 -23.90
N VAL A 82 3.22 8.27 -24.31
CA VAL A 82 3.49 7.15 -23.39
C VAL A 82 4.41 7.61 -22.24
N ARG A 83 5.51 8.29 -22.56
CA ARG A 83 6.45 8.81 -21.55
C ARG A 83 5.77 9.81 -20.61
N LYS A 84 5.06 10.79 -21.17
CA LYS A 84 4.35 11.82 -20.39
C LYS A 84 3.30 11.21 -19.46
N ALA A 85 2.55 10.20 -19.93
CA ALA A 85 1.62 9.47 -19.08
C ALA A 85 2.37 8.70 -17.97
N HIS A 86 3.46 7.99 -18.28
CA HIS A 86 4.20 7.23 -17.26
C HIS A 86 4.68 8.10 -16.08
N GLU A 87 5.10 9.33 -16.34
CA GLU A 87 5.46 10.32 -15.31
C GLU A 87 4.29 10.66 -14.37
N GLN A 88 3.05 10.62 -14.87
CA GLN A 88 1.84 10.90 -14.11
C GLN A 88 1.22 9.66 -13.44
N LEU A 89 1.49 8.45 -13.96
CA LEU A 89 0.69 7.25 -13.67
C LEU A 89 1.38 6.18 -12.81
N ARG A 90 2.71 6.22 -12.65
CA ARG A 90 3.47 5.17 -11.96
C ARG A 90 4.13 5.66 -10.68
N ALA A 91 3.34 5.72 -9.62
CA ALA A 91 3.86 5.95 -8.29
C ALA A 91 3.63 4.70 -7.42
N ARG A 92 4.72 4.16 -6.88
CA ARG A 92 4.69 3.00 -5.97
C ARG A 92 3.99 3.41 -4.68
N THR A 93 3.00 2.62 -4.26
CA THR A 93 2.33 2.81 -2.97
C THR A 93 3.11 2.07 -1.88
N THR A 94 3.34 2.71 -0.75
CA THR A 94 4.07 2.14 0.38
C THR A 94 3.17 2.10 1.61
N ILE A 95 2.91 0.89 2.11
CA ILE A 95 2.26 0.64 3.39
C ILE A 95 3.35 0.31 4.41
N GLY A 96 3.36 1.05 5.53
CA GLY A 96 4.26 0.83 6.65
C GLY A 96 4.02 -0.50 7.38
N ASN A 97 4.50 -0.59 8.60
CA ASN A 97 4.35 -1.74 9.49
C ASN A 97 3.17 -1.52 10.44
N ASP A 98 2.59 -2.59 10.98
CA ASP A 98 1.46 -2.51 11.94
C ASP A 98 0.26 -1.71 11.42
N VAL A 99 0.04 -1.68 10.10
CA VAL A 99 -1.08 -0.96 9.50
C VAL A 99 -2.33 -1.84 9.52
N TRP A 100 -3.46 -1.28 9.94
CA TRP A 100 -4.77 -1.91 9.81
C TRP A 100 -5.58 -1.23 8.70
N ILE A 101 -6.04 -2.03 7.72
CA ILE A 101 -6.87 -1.55 6.62
C ILE A 101 -8.23 -2.26 6.67
N GLY A 102 -9.28 -1.48 6.92
CA GLY A 102 -10.66 -1.94 7.00
C GLY A 102 -11.25 -2.36 5.67
N TYR A 103 -12.32 -3.14 5.72
CA TYR A 103 -12.96 -3.74 4.55
C TYR A 103 -13.32 -2.70 3.49
N GLY A 104 -13.05 -2.99 2.22
CA GLY A 104 -13.45 -2.14 1.09
C GLY A 104 -12.72 -0.80 1.01
N ALA A 105 -11.63 -0.58 1.75
CA ALA A 105 -10.86 0.65 1.64
C ALA A 105 -10.17 0.78 0.28
N ILE A 106 -10.13 2.01 -0.23
CA ILE A 106 -9.48 2.38 -1.49
C ILE A 106 -8.34 3.33 -1.18
N ILE A 107 -7.12 3.01 -1.62
CA ILE A 107 -5.92 3.84 -1.47
C ILE A 107 -5.41 4.15 -2.87
N ILE A 108 -5.37 5.43 -3.25
CA ILE A 108 -4.91 5.82 -4.59
C ILE A 108 -3.40 5.53 -4.78
N SER A 109 -2.97 5.38 -6.04
CA SER A 109 -1.56 5.14 -6.39
C SER A 109 -0.61 6.21 -5.85
N GLY A 110 0.54 5.76 -5.35
CA GLY A 110 1.67 6.64 -5.03
C GLY A 110 1.71 7.19 -3.63
N LEU A 111 0.82 6.73 -2.75
CA LEU A 111 0.75 7.20 -1.39
C LEU A 111 1.70 6.44 -0.45
N THR A 112 2.09 7.12 0.63
CA THR A 112 2.73 6.53 1.80
C THR A 112 1.75 6.47 2.96
N ILE A 113 1.52 5.27 3.47
CA ILE A 113 0.75 5.01 4.69
C ILE A 113 1.75 4.69 5.80
N GLY A 114 1.84 5.56 6.80
CA GLY A 114 2.83 5.46 7.88
C GLY A 114 2.61 4.27 8.80
N ASP A 115 3.66 3.89 9.53
CA ASP A 115 3.63 2.79 10.48
C ASP A 115 2.52 2.98 11.52
N GLY A 116 1.81 1.90 11.87
CA GLY A 116 0.75 1.92 12.86
C GLY A 116 -0.54 2.62 12.42
N ALA A 117 -0.63 3.13 11.19
CA ALA A 117 -1.84 3.82 10.73
C ALA A 117 -3.06 2.88 10.66
N VAL A 118 -4.25 3.45 10.78
CA VAL A 118 -5.52 2.74 10.65
C VAL A 118 -6.35 3.40 9.55
N ILE A 119 -6.75 2.61 8.57
CA ILE A 119 -7.65 3.01 7.49
C ILE A 119 -9.03 2.41 7.78
N GLY A 120 -10.03 3.25 8.02
CA GLY A 120 -11.40 2.81 8.26
C GLY A 120 -12.01 2.08 7.06
N ALA A 121 -13.01 1.23 7.32
CA ALA A 121 -13.74 0.52 6.27
C ALA A 121 -14.38 1.49 5.26
N GLY A 122 -14.30 1.15 3.97
CA GLY A 122 -14.83 1.96 2.87
C GLY A 122 -14.16 3.32 2.67
N ALA A 123 -13.08 3.63 3.38
CA ALA A 123 -12.40 4.91 3.25
C ALA A 123 -11.71 5.06 1.88
N VAL A 124 -11.75 6.26 1.31
CA VAL A 124 -11.03 6.59 0.06
C VAL A 124 -9.86 7.51 0.42
N VAL A 125 -8.67 6.92 0.53
CA VAL A 125 -7.44 7.61 0.92
C VAL A 125 -6.82 8.27 -0.30
N THR A 126 -6.80 9.60 -0.30
CA THR A 126 -6.33 10.44 -1.42
C THR A 126 -5.05 11.21 -1.13
N ARG A 127 -4.45 11.02 0.05
CA ARG A 127 -3.21 11.68 0.52
C ARG A 127 -2.48 10.75 1.47
N ASP A 128 -1.18 10.99 1.64
CA ASP A 128 -0.36 10.28 2.62
C ASP A 128 -1.00 10.31 4.01
N VAL A 129 -0.84 9.19 4.73
CA VAL A 129 -1.38 9.02 6.07
C VAL A 129 -0.23 8.99 7.06
N PRO A 130 -0.15 9.92 8.02
CA PRO A 130 0.91 9.90 9.03
C PRO A 130 0.91 8.62 9.87
N SER A 131 2.07 8.25 10.39
CA SER A 131 2.19 7.12 11.31
C SER A 131 1.23 7.26 12.49
N TYR A 132 0.59 6.16 12.88
CA TYR A 132 -0.40 6.05 13.96
C TYR A 132 -1.66 6.92 13.80
N ALA A 133 -1.86 7.57 12.66
CA ALA A 133 -3.12 8.27 12.38
C ALA A 133 -4.23 7.25 12.08
N ILE A 134 -5.44 7.56 12.54
CA ILE A 134 -6.67 6.86 12.19
C ILE A 134 -7.42 7.74 11.21
N VAL A 135 -7.64 7.24 9.99
CA VAL A 135 -8.37 7.95 8.94
C VAL A 135 -9.64 7.22 8.54
N GLY A 136 -10.65 7.97 8.08
CA GLY A 136 -11.88 7.40 7.56
C GLY A 136 -12.67 8.39 6.69
N GLY A 137 -13.63 7.88 5.94
CA GLY A 137 -14.52 8.68 5.08
C GLY A 137 -14.12 8.73 3.60
N VAL A 138 -14.94 9.43 2.82
CA VAL A 138 -14.76 9.62 1.37
C VAL A 138 -14.92 11.11 1.04
N PRO A 139 -13.82 11.84 0.78
CA PRO A 139 -12.42 11.40 0.92
C PRO A 139 -12.00 11.24 2.38
N ALA A 140 -11.02 10.37 2.65
CA ALA A 140 -10.55 10.06 3.99
C ALA A 140 -9.93 11.28 4.67
N ARG A 141 -10.20 11.45 5.97
CA ARG A 141 -9.63 12.49 6.83
C ARG A 141 -9.09 11.86 8.10
N ILE A 142 -8.09 12.49 8.71
CA ILE A 142 -7.61 12.13 10.04
C ILE A 142 -8.73 12.38 11.03
N LEU A 143 -9.14 11.34 11.74
CA LEU A 143 -10.15 11.38 12.79
C LEU A 143 -9.48 11.63 14.14
N ARG A 144 -8.37 10.93 14.41
CA ARG A 144 -7.51 11.07 15.59
C ARG A 144 -6.22 10.28 15.38
N TYR A 145 -5.31 10.33 16.34
CA TYR A 145 -4.18 9.40 16.44
C TYR A 145 -4.51 8.24 17.39
N ARG A 146 -3.81 7.10 17.23
CA ARG A 146 -3.88 5.96 18.16
C ARG A 146 -3.35 6.33 19.55
N PHE A 147 -2.30 7.16 19.58
CA PHE A 147 -1.54 7.50 20.77
C PHE A 147 -1.16 8.99 20.77
N GLU A 148 -0.74 9.48 21.94
CA GLU A 148 -0.13 10.79 22.07
C GLU A 148 1.25 10.83 21.40
N ARG A 149 1.64 12.03 20.95
CA ARG A 149 2.87 12.24 20.17
C ARG A 149 4.15 11.67 20.83
N PRO A 150 4.41 11.83 22.14
CA PRO A 150 5.61 11.27 22.76
C PRO A 150 5.69 9.74 22.66
N LEU A 151 4.56 9.05 22.77
CA LEU A 151 4.50 7.60 22.64
C LEU A 151 4.72 7.16 21.19
N ILE A 152 4.14 7.87 20.22
CA ILE A 152 4.39 7.65 18.78
C ILE A 152 5.88 7.73 18.45
N GLU A 153 6.56 8.78 18.92
CA GLU A 153 7.98 8.99 18.65
C GLU A 153 8.84 7.85 19.23
N ARG A 154 8.53 7.38 20.44
CA ARG A 154 9.19 6.21 21.03
C ARG A 154 8.92 4.93 20.25
N LEU A 155 7.68 4.68 19.85
CA LEU A 155 7.32 3.51 19.05
C LEU A 155 8.06 3.46 17.72
N LEU A 156 8.11 4.59 17.00
CA LEU A 156 8.83 4.72 15.72
C LEU A 156 10.33 4.50 15.87
N LYS A 157 10.92 4.89 17.01
CA LYS A 157 12.33 4.64 17.33
C LYS A 157 12.57 3.18 17.71
N ALA A 158 11.67 2.59 18.49
CA ALA A 158 11.80 1.23 18.98
C ALA A 158 11.56 0.17 17.88
N ARG A 159 10.74 0.48 16.86
CA ARG A 159 10.48 -0.41 15.71
C ARG A 159 10.22 -1.85 16.14
N TRP A 160 9.27 -2.04 17.05
CA TRP A 160 9.00 -3.36 17.65
C TRP A 160 8.72 -4.44 16.60
N TRP A 161 8.16 -4.05 15.45
CA TRP A 161 7.89 -4.92 14.29
C TRP A 161 9.14 -5.53 13.66
N ASP A 162 10.34 -5.10 14.02
CA ASP A 162 11.59 -5.74 13.58
C ASP A 162 11.78 -7.14 14.24
N TYR A 163 11.11 -7.42 15.37
CA TYR A 163 11.18 -8.68 16.10
C TYR A 163 10.13 -9.69 15.65
N ALA A 164 10.33 -10.98 15.94
CA ALA A 164 9.35 -12.05 15.68
C ALA A 164 8.39 -12.25 16.86
N PRO A 165 7.19 -12.83 16.66
CA PRO A 165 6.20 -13.02 17.73
C PRO A 165 6.74 -13.81 18.93
N TRP A 166 7.56 -14.84 18.69
CA TRP A 166 8.15 -15.63 19.78
C TRP A 166 9.23 -14.89 20.58
N GLN A 167 9.85 -13.85 20.02
CA GLN A 167 10.75 -12.96 20.75
C GLN A 167 9.96 -12.00 21.65
N LEU A 168 8.72 -11.70 21.28
CA LEU A 168 7.85 -10.70 21.94
C LEU A 168 6.85 -11.31 22.94
N ARG A 169 6.71 -12.65 22.98
CA ARG A 169 5.69 -13.38 23.77
C ARG A 169 5.63 -13.07 25.28
N HIS A 170 6.68 -12.48 25.82
CA HIS A 170 6.80 -12.14 27.24
C HIS A 170 6.28 -10.74 27.56
N LEU A 171 5.88 -9.96 26.53
CA LEU A 171 5.35 -8.62 26.64
C LEU A 171 3.82 -8.65 26.53
N ASP A 172 3.15 -7.81 27.31
CA ASP A 172 1.70 -7.62 27.24
C ASP A 172 1.36 -6.43 26.34
N PHE A 173 0.95 -6.71 25.09
CA PHE A 173 0.61 -5.68 24.11
C PHE A 173 -0.69 -4.93 24.42
N SER A 174 -1.49 -5.38 25.41
CA SER A 174 -2.66 -4.61 25.86
C SER A 174 -2.25 -3.38 26.69
N ASP A 175 -1.05 -3.38 27.27
CA ASP A 175 -0.40 -2.22 27.87
C ASP A 175 0.72 -1.70 26.94
N SER A 176 0.38 -0.69 26.13
CA SER A 176 1.30 -0.16 25.11
C SER A 176 2.58 0.46 25.70
N GLU A 177 2.52 1.06 26.89
CA GLU A 177 3.67 1.71 27.52
C GLU A 177 4.62 0.67 28.12
N ALA A 178 4.07 -0.31 28.84
CA ALA A 178 4.87 -1.40 29.41
C ALA A 178 5.50 -2.27 28.32
N ALA A 179 4.74 -2.65 27.29
CA ALA A 179 5.26 -3.42 26.16
C ALA A 179 6.39 -2.68 25.44
N LEU A 180 6.22 -1.39 25.16
CA LEU A 180 7.25 -0.58 24.51
C LEU A 180 8.53 -0.51 25.35
N SER A 181 8.40 -0.31 26.66
CA SER A 181 9.53 -0.29 27.58
C SER A 181 10.30 -1.63 27.57
N GLY A 182 9.58 -2.74 27.44
CA GLY A 182 10.18 -4.07 27.22
C GLY A 182 10.94 -4.17 25.88
N VAL A 183 10.37 -3.67 24.78
CA VAL A 183 11.06 -3.63 23.48
C VAL A 183 12.31 -2.76 23.53
N GLU A 184 12.24 -1.58 24.16
CA GLU A 184 13.38 -0.69 24.36
C GLU A 184 14.50 -1.39 25.15
N THR A 185 14.13 -2.17 26.17
CA THR A 185 15.06 -3.02 26.93
C THR A 185 15.72 -4.06 26.02
N MET A 186 14.93 -4.81 25.24
CA MET A 186 15.46 -5.80 24.28
C MET A 186 16.48 -5.18 23.32
N ARG A 187 16.20 -3.98 22.79
CA ARG A 187 17.14 -3.25 21.91
C ARG A 187 18.42 -2.86 22.63
N SER A 188 18.31 -2.32 23.86
CA SER A 188 19.48 -1.93 24.66
C SER A 188 20.35 -3.14 25.03
N SER A 189 19.75 -4.32 25.17
CA SER A 189 20.43 -5.58 25.40
C SER A 189 20.92 -6.27 24.12
N ASN A 190 20.87 -5.59 22.96
CA ASN A 190 21.29 -6.11 21.66
C ASN A 190 20.61 -7.43 21.26
N VAL A 191 19.34 -7.63 21.63
CA VAL A 191 18.57 -8.76 21.08
C VAL A 191 18.46 -8.56 19.57
N PRO A 192 18.92 -9.52 18.75
CA PRO A 192 18.95 -9.35 17.30
C PRO A 192 17.52 -9.28 16.72
N PRO A 193 17.27 -8.38 15.76
CA PRO A 193 16.03 -8.39 14.98
C PRO A 193 15.81 -9.72 14.27
N TYR A 194 14.54 -10.02 13.99
CA TYR A 194 14.19 -11.14 13.14
C TYR A 194 14.45 -10.77 11.67
N CYS A 195 15.28 -11.57 11.00
CA CYS A 195 15.63 -11.42 9.59
C CYS A 195 15.09 -12.64 8.81
N PRO A 196 13.84 -12.59 8.30
CA PRO A 196 13.29 -13.66 7.47
C PRO A 196 13.97 -13.70 6.11
N GLU A 197 14.01 -14.87 5.50
CA GLU A 197 14.36 -15.02 4.09
C GLU A 197 13.29 -14.38 3.18
N GLU A 198 13.71 -13.82 2.05
CA GLU A 198 12.78 -13.34 1.03
C GLU A 198 12.32 -14.52 0.17
N ILE A 199 11.00 -14.70 0.08
CA ILE A 199 10.38 -15.77 -0.70
C ILE A 199 9.68 -15.15 -1.90
N ALA A 200 10.09 -15.53 -3.10
CA ALA A 200 9.38 -15.18 -4.32
C ALA A 200 8.14 -16.07 -4.46
N ILE A 201 6.96 -15.45 -4.56
CA ILE A 201 5.70 -16.14 -4.81
C ILE A 201 5.37 -15.91 -6.29
N THR A 202 5.33 -16.99 -7.07
CA THR A 202 4.98 -17.00 -8.50
C THR A 202 3.49 -17.15 -8.73
#